data_AF-A0A090XAN0-F1
#
_entry.id   AF-A0A090XAN0-F1
#
_cell.length_a   1.000
_cell.length_b   1.000
_cell.length_c   1.000
_cell.angle_alpha   90.00
_cell.angle_beta   90.00
_cell.angle_gamma   90.00
#
_symmetry.space_group_name_H-M   'P 1'
#
loop_
_entity.id
_entity.type
_entity.pdbx_description
1 polymer ?
#
loop_
_entity_poly.entity_id
_entity_poly.type
_entity_poly.pdbx_seq_one_letter_code
_entity_poly.pdbx_strand_id
1 'polypeptide(L)'
;GEDEDRSRAVARPAGESEVTARKVGEVIRNVLGVAASAIEFPLGLIKDTARPAYWTPDHELSACAVCELPFGPRKPIHHCRGCGLGVCNDCSMARRPVASRGWESPVRICDKCDKRSEL
;
A
#
# COMPACT_ATOMS: atom_id res chain seq x y z
N GLY A 1 -70.18 -27.28 -30.27
CA GLY A 1 -69.36 -27.43 -31.48
C GLY A 1 -68.27 -26.40 -31.37
N GLU A 2 -67.01 -26.82 -31.30
CA GLU A 2 -66.15 -27.26 -32.43
C GLU A 2 -65.08 -26.14 -32.50
N ASP A 3 -63.77 -26.33 -32.58
CA ASP A 3 -62.88 -27.48 -32.57
C ASP A 3 -61.47 -26.93 -32.27
N GLU A 4 -60.60 -27.82 -31.79
CA GLU A 4 -59.16 -27.61 -31.61
C GLU A 4 -58.37 -27.51 -32.93
N ASP A 5 -57.18 -26.90 -32.81
CA ASP A 5 -55.90 -27.31 -33.41
C ASP A 5 -55.18 -26.32 -34.36
N ARG A 6 -53.93 -26.01 -33.93
CA ARG A 6 -52.68 -26.10 -34.72
C ARG A 6 -51.84 -24.84 -34.90
N SER A 7 -50.94 -24.68 -33.93
CA SER A 7 -49.48 -24.55 -34.10
C SER A 7 -48.90 -23.53 -35.10
N ARG A 8 -48.29 -22.46 -34.55
CA ARG A 8 -46.96 -22.01 -35.00
C ARG A 8 -46.20 -21.32 -33.86
N ALA A 9 -45.14 -21.98 -33.41
CA ALA A 9 -44.22 -21.47 -32.40
C ALA A 9 -43.45 -20.25 -32.92
N VAL A 10 -43.52 -19.13 -32.20
CA VAL A 10 -42.56 -18.03 -32.33
C VAL A 10 -41.70 -18.05 -31.08
N ALA A 11 -40.43 -18.37 -31.27
CA ALA A 11 -39.44 -18.50 -30.20
C ALA A 11 -39.27 -17.17 -29.45
N ARG A 12 -39.45 -17.21 -28.13
CA ARG A 12 -39.10 -16.13 -27.20
C ARG A 12 -37.63 -16.33 -26.80
N PRO A 13 -36.75 -15.32 -26.87
CA PRO A 13 -35.42 -15.46 -26.33
C PRO A 13 -35.50 -15.60 -24.81
N ALA A 14 -34.78 -16.59 -24.32
CA ALA A 14 -34.70 -17.00 -22.94
C ALA A 14 -33.77 -16.09 -22.13
N GLY A 15 -33.97 -16.10 -20.82
CA GLY A 15 -32.87 -15.87 -19.88
C GLY A 15 -32.79 -14.47 -19.30
N GLU A 16 -33.84 -14.08 -18.58
CA GLU A 16 -33.69 -13.18 -17.44
C GLU A 16 -32.86 -13.95 -16.39
N SER A 17 -31.58 -13.63 -16.31
CA SER A 17 -30.72 -14.06 -15.21
C SER A 17 -30.09 -12.81 -14.62
N GLU A 18 -30.60 -12.49 -13.43
CA GLU A 18 -30.03 -11.56 -12.47
C GLU A 18 -28.55 -11.91 -12.25
N VAL A 19 -27.66 -11.27 -13.01
CA VAL A 19 -26.22 -11.40 -12.78
C VAL A 19 -25.83 -10.40 -11.69
N THR A 20 -25.96 -10.89 -10.46
CA THR A 20 -25.32 -10.41 -9.23
C THR A 20 -23.98 -9.70 -9.51
N ALA A 21 -23.71 -8.60 -8.80
CA ALA A 21 -22.62 -7.61 -8.95
C ALA A 21 -21.15 -8.10 -9.11
N ARG A 22 -20.89 -9.39 -9.28
CA ARG A 22 -19.55 -9.97 -9.54
C ARG A 22 -19.18 -10.05 -11.02
N LYS A 23 -20.02 -9.61 -11.95
CA LYS A 23 -19.68 -9.55 -13.39
C LYS A 23 -19.41 -8.12 -13.90
N VAL A 24 -19.06 -7.19 -13.01
CA VAL A 24 -18.31 -5.96 -13.32
C VAL A 24 -16.81 -6.29 -13.37
N GLY A 25 -16.46 -7.43 -13.97
CA GLY A 25 -15.08 -7.85 -14.22
C GLY A 25 -14.66 -7.64 -15.67
N GLU A 26 -15.61 -7.40 -16.57
CA GLU A 26 -15.36 -7.26 -18.01
C GLU A 26 -15.95 -5.96 -18.54
N VAL A 27 -15.35 -4.83 -18.17
CA VAL A 27 -15.36 -3.64 -19.03
C VAL A 27 -13.99 -2.99 -18.91
N ILE A 28 -13.06 -3.47 -19.75
CA ILE A 28 -11.76 -2.83 -20.01
C ILE A 28 -12.05 -1.43 -20.53
N ARG A 29 -11.74 -0.40 -19.73
CA ARG A 29 -11.83 0.99 -20.19
C ARG A 29 -10.69 1.24 -21.18
N ASN A 30 -11.10 1.35 -22.44
CA ASN A 30 -10.56 2.18 -23.51
C ASN A 30 -9.04 2.28 -23.66
N VAL A 31 -8.60 1.68 -24.77
CA VAL A 31 -7.37 1.96 -25.51
C VAL A 31 -7.19 3.47 -25.71
N LEU A 32 -6.24 4.06 -25.01
CA LEU A 32 -5.42 5.13 -25.60
C LEU A 32 -4.01 4.56 -25.74
N GLY A 33 -3.62 4.32 -27.00
CA GLY A 33 -2.34 3.74 -27.37
C GLY A 33 -1.18 4.66 -27.03
N VAL A 34 -0.50 4.36 -25.93
CA VAL A 34 0.89 4.75 -25.73
C VAL A 34 1.65 3.46 -25.51
N ALA A 35 2.68 3.25 -26.33
CA ALA A 35 3.46 2.03 -26.42
C ALA A 35 3.78 1.44 -25.03
N ALA A 36 3.37 0.19 -24.82
CA ALA A 36 3.72 -0.60 -23.66
C ALA A 36 5.20 -0.99 -23.71
N SER A 37 6.09 -0.04 -23.47
CA SER A 37 7.34 -0.33 -22.77
C SER A 37 7.06 -0.23 -21.26
N ALA A 38 6.03 -0.95 -20.79
CA ALA A 38 5.73 -1.02 -19.38
C ALA A 38 6.68 -2.05 -18.77
N ILE A 39 7.83 -1.55 -18.35
CA ILE A 39 8.90 -2.27 -17.67
C ILE A 39 8.26 -3.16 -16.60
N GLU A 40 8.50 -4.48 -16.67
CA GLU A 40 8.18 -5.40 -15.57
C GLU A 40 9.02 -4.99 -14.37
N PHE A 41 8.57 -3.99 -13.61
CA PHE A 41 9.19 -3.63 -12.35
C PHE A 41 8.93 -4.77 -11.38
N PRO A 42 9.96 -5.52 -10.93
CA PRO A 42 9.74 -6.56 -9.95
C PRO A 42 9.17 -5.91 -8.69
N LEU A 43 8.14 -6.52 -8.11
CA LEU A 43 7.44 -6.04 -6.90
C LEU A 43 8.40 -5.71 -5.73
N GLY A 44 9.62 -6.28 -5.74
CA GLY A 44 10.70 -5.95 -4.81
C GLY A 44 11.23 -4.51 -4.94
N LEU A 45 11.26 -3.95 -6.15
CA LEU A 45 11.73 -2.59 -6.42
C LEU A 45 10.71 -1.51 -5.99
N ILE A 46 9.44 -1.88 -5.82
CA ILE A 46 8.35 -0.96 -5.40
C ILE A 46 8.40 -0.70 -3.88
N LYS A 47 9.02 -1.59 -3.09
CA LYS A 47 9.04 -1.43 -1.63
C LYS A 47 9.95 -0.29 -1.16
N ASP A 48 11.02 -0.01 -1.89
CA ASP A 48 11.96 1.05 -1.52
C ASP A 48 11.60 2.41 -2.11
N THR A 49 10.81 2.46 -3.19
CA THR A 49 10.30 3.73 -3.73
C THR A 49 9.21 4.35 -2.85
N ALA A 50 8.51 3.56 -2.03
CA ALA A 50 7.50 4.06 -1.11
C ALA A 50 8.10 4.67 0.17
N ARG A 51 9.39 4.47 0.45
CA ARG A 51 10.06 4.98 1.64
C ARG A 51 10.60 6.39 1.40
N PRO A 52 10.53 7.30 2.39
CA PRO A 52 11.16 8.61 2.25
C PRO A 52 12.67 8.48 2.01
N ALA A 53 13.22 9.27 1.09
CA ALA A 53 14.63 9.19 0.68
C ALA A 53 15.64 9.41 1.81
N TYR A 54 15.24 10.01 2.93
CA TYR A 54 16.10 10.23 4.09
C TYR A 54 16.13 9.04 5.06
N TRP A 55 15.37 7.97 4.81
CA TRP A 55 15.39 6.76 5.64
C TRP A 55 16.59 5.91 5.27
N THR A 56 17.32 5.45 6.28
CA THR A 56 18.34 4.42 6.09
C THR A 56 17.64 3.09 5.76
N PRO A 57 18.01 2.40 4.66
CA PRO A 57 17.45 1.10 4.32
C PRO A 57 17.64 0.07 5.43
N ASP A 58 16.65 -0.82 5.62
CA ASP A 58 16.65 -1.81 6.71
C ASP A 58 17.91 -2.69 6.72
N HIS A 59 18.45 -3.02 5.54
CA HIS A 59 19.62 -3.89 5.39
C HIS A 59 20.94 -3.21 5.79
N GLU A 60 20.97 -1.88 5.90
CA GLU A 60 22.13 -1.11 6.37
C GLU A 60 22.11 -0.88 7.90
N LEU A 61 21.01 -1.25 8.57
CA LEU A 61 20.80 -1.00 9.99
C LEU A 61 21.19 -2.21 10.84
N SER A 62 22.34 -2.14 11.51
CA SER A 62 22.84 -3.21 12.39
C SER A 62 22.44 -3.06 13.86
N ALA A 63 22.17 -1.84 14.32
CA ALA A 63 21.87 -1.54 15.71
C ALA A 63 20.97 -0.30 15.86
N CYS A 64 20.33 -0.18 17.02
CA CYS A 64 19.53 0.99 17.34
C CYS A 64 20.39 2.27 17.38
N ALA A 65 20.00 3.30 16.64
CA ALA A 65 20.71 4.59 16.61
C ALA A 65 20.65 5.40 17.94
N VAL A 66 19.96 4.89 18.97
CA VAL A 66 19.86 5.53 20.29
C VAL A 66 20.63 4.73 21.34
N CYS A 67 20.29 3.46 21.55
CA CYS A 67 20.89 2.62 22.59
C CYS A 67 21.96 1.64 22.09
N GLU A 68 22.23 1.62 20.78
CA GLU A 68 23.27 0.81 20.14
C GLU A 68 23.11 -0.72 20.30
N LEU A 69 21.98 -1.17 20.87
CA LEU A 69 21.65 -2.58 20.93
C LEU A 69 21.46 -3.13 19.50
N PRO A 70 22.12 -4.24 19.15
CA PRO A 70 21.98 -4.87 17.84
C PRO A 70 20.52 -5.22 17.52
N PHE A 71 20.14 -5.07 16.27
CA PHE A 71 18.89 -5.62 15.78
C PHE A 71 19.04 -7.14 15.63
N GLY A 72 18.26 -7.89 16.39
CA GLY A 72 18.19 -9.35 16.25
C GLY A 72 17.25 -9.76 15.10
N PRO A 73 17.32 -11.01 14.63
CA PRO A 73 16.49 -11.51 13.53
C PRO A 73 14.98 -11.37 13.74
N ARG A 74 14.53 -11.25 15.00
CA ARG A 74 13.12 -11.13 15.39
C ARG A 74 12.78 -9.76 15.99
N LYS A 75 13.73 -8.84 16.08
CA LYS A 75 13.49 -7.51 16.65
C LYS A 75 13.09 -6.58 15.51
N PRO A 76 11.83 -6.10 15.44
CA PRO A 76 11.41 -5.21 14.37
C PRO A 76 12.22 -3.92 14.42
N ILE A 77 12.73 -3.50 13.26
CA ILE A 77 13.35 -2.20 13.07
C ILE A 77 12.24 -1.16 12.93
N HIS A 78 12.41 0.01 13.57
CA HIS A 78 11.53 1.14 13.37
C HIS A 78 12.33 2.34 12.86
N HIS A 79 11.72 3.16 11.99
CA HIS A 79 12.36 4.38 11.54
C HIS A 79 11.83 5.58 12.31
N CYS A 80 12.75 6.43 12.77
CA CYS A 80 12.41 7.75 13.27
C CYS A 80 12.02 8.64 12.08
N ARG A 81 10.82 9.24 12.10
CA ARG A 81 10.38 10.14 11.03
C ARG A 81 11.15 11.46 11.01
N GLY A 82 11.81 11.85 12.10
CA GLY A 82 12.62 13.07 12.20
C GLY A 82 14.03 12.95 11.63
N CYS A 83 14.70 11.79 11.79
CA CYS A 83 16.09 11.60 11.31
C CYS A 83 16.27 10.46 10.31
N GLY A 84 15.28 9.60 10.11
CA GLY A 84 15.36 8.46 9.17
C GLY A 84 16.15 7.25 9.64
N LEU A 85 16.80 7.32 10.81
CA LEU A 85 17.60 6.22 11.35
C LEU A 85 16.74 5.11 11.97
N GLY A 86 17.31 3.89 11.98
CA GLY A 86 16.76 2.71 12.65
C GLY A 86 16.83 2.80 14.17
N VAL A 87 15.71 2.55 14.83
CA VAL A 87 15.56 2.58 16.29
C VAL A 87 14.71 1.42 16.79
N CYS A 88 14.97 0.96 18.02
CA CYS A 88 14.11 -0.02 18.67
C CYS A 88 12.80 0.63 19.17
N ASN A 89 11.86 -0.20 19.62
CA ASN A 89 10.61 0.29 20.18
C ASN A 89 10.83 1.18 21.40
N ASP A 90 11.70 0.75 22.32
CA ASP A 90 11.90 1.40 23.62
C ASP A 90 12.52 2.80 23.45
N CYS A 91 13.38 2.98 22.46
CA CYS A 91 14.01 4.27 22.15
C CYS A 91 13.20 5.15 21.19
N SER A 92 11.93 4.82 20.96
CA SER A 92 11.05 5.54 20.02
C SER A 92 9.57 5.50 20.41
N MET A 93 9.29 5.58 21.71
CA MET A 93 7.90 5.55 22.19
C MET A 93 7.14 6.85 21.87
N ALA A 94 7.84 7.98 21.77
CA ALA A 94 7.25 9.29 21.52
C ALA A 94 6.60 9.39 20.12
N ARG A 95 5.57 10.24 20.03
CA ARG A 95 4.88 10.61 18.79
C ARG A 95 4.74 12.12 18.73
N ARG A 96 5.27 12.75 17.67
CA ARG A 96 5.14 14.19 17.41
C ARG A 96 5.07 14.45 15.91
N PRO A 97 4.42 15.54 15.47
CA PRO A 97 4.52 16.01 14.10
C PRO A 97 5.98 16.28 13.73
N VAL A 98 6.29 16.11 12.44
CA VAL A 98 7.61 16.39 11.85
C VAL A 98 7.34 17.21 10.59
N ALA A 99 6.95 18.48 10.81
CA ALA A 99 6.47 19.38 9.76
C ALA A 99 7.58 19.71 8.76
N SER A 100 8.84 19.77 9.20
CA SER A 100 9.99 19.96 8.30
C SER A 100 10.16 18.86 7.25
N ARG A 101 9.49 17.71 7.45
CA ARG A 101 9.47 16.56 6.54
C ARG A 101 8.07 16.21 6.04
N GLY A 102 7.09 17.10 6.22
CA GLY A 102 5.71 16.93 5.73
C GLY A 102 4.84 15.96 6.54
N TRP A 103 5.23 15.61 7.76
CA TRP A 103 4.39 14.82 8.66
C TRP A 103 3.58 15.73 9.59
N GLU A 104 2.40 16.14 9.14
CA GLU A 104 1.51 17.04 9.91
C GLU A 104 0.87 16.36 11.13
N SER A 105 0.70 15.04 11.09
CA SER A 105 0.16 14.27 12.21
C SER A 105 1.27 13.67 13.09
N PRO A 106 0.99 13.35 14.37
CA PRO A 106 1.97 12.73 15.25
C PRO A 106 2.50 11.39 14.70
N VAL A 107 3.81 11.33 14.45
CA VAL A 107 4.50 10.15 13.93
C VAL A 107 5.62 9.70 14.87
N ARG A 108 6.08 8.45 14.72
CA ARG A 108 7.14 7.88 15.55
C ARG A 108 8.45 8.66 15.40
N ILE A 109 8.99 9.13 16.50
CA ILE A 109 10.32 9.72 16.55
C ILE A 109 11.15 9.02 17.63
N CYS A 110 12.47 9.08 17.50
CA CYS A 110 13.38 8.56 18.51
C CYS A 110 13.59 9.57 19.65
N ASP A 111 14.05 9.09 20.80
CA ASP A 111 14.27 9.93 21.99
C ASP A 111 15.27 11.07 21.73
N LYS A 112 16.22 10.88 20.80
CA LYS A 112 17.14 11.95 20.35
C LYS A 112 16.42 13.05 19.57
N CYS A 113 15.45 12.69 18.72
CA CYS A 113 14.64 13.66 17.99
C CYS A 113 13.59 14.31 18.88
N ASP A 114 13.07 13.60 19.88
CA ASP A 114 12.07 14.15 20.80
C ASP A 114 12.61 15.31 21.65
N LYS A 115 13.93 15.41 21.83
CA LYS A 115 14.57 16.53 22.52
C LYS A 115 14.82 17.75 21.61
N ARG A 116 14.51 17.66 20.31
CA ARG A 116 14.71 18.78 19.37
C ARG A 116 13.55 19.77 19.50
N SER A 117 13.91 21.05 19.45
CA SER A 117 12.95 22.16 19.45
C SER A 117 12.11 22.17 18.18
N GLU A 118 12.69 21.79 17.04
CA GLU A 118 12.04 21.82 15.73
C GLU A 118 12.22 20.49 14.98
N LEU A 119 11.14 20.04 14.35
CA LEU A 119 11.01 18.81 13.55
C LEU A 119 10.00 18.99 12.43
#